data_AF-A0A1U9ZW32-F1
#
_entry.id   AF-A0A1U9ZW32-F1
#
_cell.length_a   1.000
_cell.length_b   1.000
_cell.length_c   1.000
_cell.angle_alpha   90.00
_cell.angle_beta   90.00
_cell.angle_gamma   90.00
#
_symmetry.space_group_name_H-M   'P 1'
#
loop_
_entity.id
_entity.type
_entity.pdbx_description
1 polymer ?
#
loop_
_entity_poly.entity_id
_entity_poly.type
_entity_poly.pdbx_seq_one_letter_code
_entity_poly.pdbx_strand_id
1 'polypeptide(L)'
;MIEDNAGVRILIAFVALAVLTSCGYGEHERVLRSLTGMEQVARSLGPGDAPLTGPRRVGEAEFQAIYRAGDRVHFQVGEAGPGVDPHGYVWSPGRAPVDDSGPSVASSFEHLQGPWYRWSDSY
;
A
#
# COMPACT_ATOMS: atom_id res chain seq x y z
N MET A 1 -41.59 -25.37 -31.12
CA MET A 1 -41.36 -23.94 -30.86
C MET A 1 -40.18 -23.88 -29.91
N ILE A 2 -38.98 -23.60 -30.45
CA ILE A 2 -37.70 -23.64 -29.73
C ILE A 2 -37.35 -22.18 -29.44
N GLU A 3 -37.71 -21.69 -28.26
CA GLU A 3 -37.42 -20.33 -27.82
C GLU A 3 -35.96 -20.22 -27.34
N ASP A 4 -35.20 -19.41 -28.08
CA ASP A 4 -34.10 -18.53 -27.69
C ASP A 4 -33.12 -18.95 -26.57
N ASN A 5 -32.24 -19.90 -26.90
CA ASN A 5 -30.98 -20.14 -26.17
C ASN A 5 -29.86 -19.12 -26.52
N ALA A 6 -30.11 -18.20 -27.45
CA ALA A 6 -29.12 -17.23 -27.93
C ALA A 6 -28.93 -16.04 -26.97
N GLY A 7 -30.01 -15.53 -26.37
CA GLY A 7 -29.96 -14.40 -25.44
C GLY A 7 -29.21 -14.71 -24.15
N VAL A 8 -29.40 -15.91 -23.61
CA VAL A 8 -28.71 -16.39 -22.38
C VAL A 8 -27.20 -16.52 -22.60
N ARG A 9 -26.78 -16.99 -23.78
CA ARG A 9 -25.35 -17.16 -24.12
C ARG A 9 -24.63 -15.82 -24.28
N ILE A 10 -25.30 -14.81 -24.85
CA ILE A 10 -24.74 -13.46 -25.00
C ILE A 10 -24.60 -12.79 -23.62
N LEU A 11 -25.58 -12.94 -22.73
CA LEU A 11 -25.52 -12.37 -21.38
C LEU A 11 -24.36 -12.95 -20.55
N ILE A 12 -24.14 -14.27 -20.64
CA ILE A 12 -23.03 -14.96 -19.94
C ILE A 12 -21.67 -14.45 -20.45
N ALA A 13 -21.52 -14.22 -21.75
CA ALA A 13 -20.27 -13.71 -22.32
C ALA A 13 -19.93 -12.29 -21.83
N PHE A 14 -20.92 -11.41 -21.67
CA PHE A 14 -20.71 -10.05 -21.14
C PHE A 14 -20.36 -10.04 -19.65
N VAL A 15 -20.98 -10.92 -18.85
CA VAL A 15 -20.64 -11.05 -17.41
C VAL A 15 -19.23 -11.61 -17.23
N ALA A 16 -18.82 -12.58 -18.04
CA ALA A 16 -17.45 -13.11 -18.00
C ALA A 16 -16.40 -12.08 -18.42
N LEU A 17 -16.71 -11.21 -19.40
CA LEU A 17 -15.78 -10.17 -19.85
C LEU A 17 -15.63 -9.03 -18.82
N ALA A 18 -16.70 -8.69 -18.08
CA ALA A 18 -16.64 -7.68 -17.02
C ALA A 18 -15.82 -8.16 -15.80
N VAL A 19 -15.94 -9.44 -15.42
CA VAL A 19 -15.19 -10.03 -14.29
C VAL A 19 -13.68 -10.06 -14.55
N LEU A 20 -13.24 -10.19 -15.81
CA LEU A 20 -11.81 -10.18 -16.15
C LEU A 20 -11.17 -8.79 -16.10
N THR A 21 -11.96 -7.70 -16.17
CA THR A 21 -11.43 -6.33 -16.00
C THR A 21 -11.29 -5.89 -14.56
N SER A 22 -11.90 -6.60 -13.60
CA SER A 22 -11.79 -6.27 -12.17
C SER A 22 -10.58 -6.91 -11.48
N CYS A 23 -9.78 -7.72 -12.19
CA CYS A 23 -8.44 -8.10 -11.76
C CYS A 23 -7.46 -6.94 -12.04
N GLY A 24 -7.80 -5.74 -11.54
CA GLY A 24 -6.82 -4.67 -11.43
C GLY A 24 -5.68 -5.16 -10.55
N TYR A 25 -4.44 -4.89 -10.96
CA TYR A 25 -3.23 -5.24 -10.21
C TYR A 25 -3.44 -5.03 -8.71
N GLY A 26 -3.06 -6.04 -7.93
CA GLY A 26 -3.15 -6.02 -6.47
C GLY A 26 -2.42 -4.81 -5.92
N GLU A 27 -2.87 -4.32 -4.76
CA GLU A 27 -2.32 -3.13 -4.13
C GLU A 27 -0.79 -3.20 -3.98
N HIS A 28 -0.27 -4.38 -3.66
CA HIS A 28 1.15 -4.65 -3.56
C HIS A 28 1.90 -4.42 -4.89
N GLU A 29 1.38 -4.87 -6.03
CA GLU A 29 2.01 -4.66 -7.33
C GLU A 29 2.02 -3.19 -7.73
N ARG A 30 0.96 -2.44 -7.41
CA ARG A 30 0.91 -0.99 -7.64
C ARG A 30 1.99 -0.27 -6.82
N VAL A 31 2.23 -0.72 -5.59
CA VAL A 31 3.29 -0.18 -4.74
C VAL A 31 4.67 -0.51 -5.30
N LEU A 32 4.92 -1.76 -5.70
CA LEU A 32 6.20 -2.16 -6.28
C LEU A 32 6.56 -1.33 -7.53
N ARG A 33 5.57 -1.01 -8.38
CA ARG A 33 5.75 -0.11 -9.54
C ARG A 33 5.98 1.35 -9.15
N SER A 34 5.58 1.74 -7.95
CA SER A 34 5.65 3.12 -7.45
C SER A 34 6.90 3.40 -6.62
N LEU A 35 7.74 2.40 -6.32
CA LEU A 35 8.87 2.53 -5.41
C LEU A 35 9.85 3.66 -5.79
N THR A 36 10.11 3.88 -7.07
CA THR A 36 10.96 4.99 -7.53
C THR A 36 10.37 6.35 -7.16
N GLY A 37 9.06 6.54 -7.36
CA GLY A 37 8.37 7.78 -6.99
C GLY A 37 8.28 7.94 -5.47
N MET A 38 8.01 6.85 -4.76
CA MET A 38 8.01 6.83 -3.30
C MET A 38 9.39 7.19 -2.74
N GLU A 39 10.48 6.75 -3.37
CA GLU A 39 11.83 7.06 -2.91
C GLU A 39 12.15 8.55 -3.09
N GLN A 40 11.70 9.16 -4.18
CA GLN A 40 11.83 10.61 -4.37
C GLN A 40 11.10 11.39 -3.27
N VAL A 41 9.88 10.97 -2.92
CA VAL A 41 9.13 11.54 -1.80
C VAL A 41 9.89 11.34 -0.49
N ALA A 42 10.35 10.13 -0.20
CA ALA A 42 11.08 9.81 1.03
C ALA A 42 12.37 10.62 1.19
N ARG A 43 13.10 10.85 0.10
CA ARG A 43 14.31 11.69 0.07
C ARG A 43 14.00 13.18 0.25
N SER A 44 12.83 13.63 -0.20
CA SER A 44 12.40 15.03 -0.05
C SER A 44 11.94 15.38 1.36
N LEU A 45 11.42 14.41 2.13
CA LEU A 45 11.05 14.62 3.53
C LEU A 45 12.31 14.76 4.38
N GLY A 46 12.58 15.96 4.88
CA GLY A 46 13.64 16.28 5.80
C GLY A 46 13.29 15.95 7.26
N PRO A 47 14.29 15.94 8.16
CA PRO A 47 14.06 15.89 9.60
C PRO A 47 13.26 17.13 10.04
N GLY A 48 12.10 16.92 10.68
CA GLY A 48 11.25 18.00 11.21
C GLY A 48 10.11 18.44 10.27
N ASP A 49 10.04 17.89 9.06
CA ASP A 49 8.87 18.12 8.20
C ASP A 49 7.61 17.54 8.85
N ALA A 50 6.51 18.27 8.72
CA ALA A 50 5.22 17.82 9.21
C ALA A 50 4.75 16.57 8.44
N PRO A 51 4.06 15.62 9.11
CA PRO A 51 3.43 14.49 8.43
C PRO A 51 2.52 14.95 7.28
N LEU A 52 2.64 14.29 6.12
CA LEU A 52 1.72 14.47 5.00
C LEU A 52 0.48 13.62 5.26
N THR A 53 -0.54 14.19 5.90
CA THR A 53 -1.79 13.49 6.25
C THR A 53 -2.86 13.62 5.16
N GLY A 54 -3.68 12.59 5.01
CA GLY A 54 -4.80 12.50 4.08
C GLY A 54 -4.44 11.72 2.80
N PRO A 55 -5.46 11.25 2.04
CA PRO A 55 -5.26 10.45 0.84
C PRO A 55 -4.30 11.12 -0.15
N ARG A 56 -3.23 10.43 -0.49
CA ARG A 56 -2.21 10.90 -1.43
C ARG A 56 -1.72 9.78 -2.30
N ARG A 57 -1.73 10.05 -3.60
CA ARG A 57 -1.20 9.12 -4.60
C ARG A 57 0.28 9.39 -4.88
N VAL A 58 1.09 8.34 -4.87
CA VAL A 58 2.47 8.35 -5.38
C VAL A 58 2.57 7.22 -6.40
N GLY A 59 2.76 7.57 -7.68
CA GLY A 59 2.69 6.60 -8.77
C GLY A 59 1.29 5.98 -8.90
N GLU A 60 1.20 4.66 -8.78
CA GLU A 60 -0.04 3.88 -8.83
C GLU A 60 -0.61 3.57 -7.43
N ALA A 61 0.11 3.89 -6.36
CA ALA A 61 -0.27 3.58 -4.98
C ALA A 61 -0.87 4.80 -4.25
N GLU A 62 -1.82 4.57 -3.37
CA GLU A 62 -2.45 5.57 -2.52
C GLU A 62 -2.10 5.33 -1.05
N PHE A 63 -1.80 6.41 -0.33
CA PHE A 63 -1.37 6.40 1.05
C PHE A 63 -2.21 7.38 1.85
N GLN A 64 -2.56 7.03 3.09
CA GLN A 64 -3.31 7.92 3.99
C GLN A 64 -2.40 8.84 4.78
N ALA A 65 -1.16 8.44 4.99
CA ALA A 65 -0.15 9.29 5.60
C ALA A 65 1.24 8.96 5.08
N ILE A 66 2.09 9.98 4.98
CA ILE A 66 3.53 9.83 4.74
C ILE A 66 4.27 10.65 5.79
N TYR A 67 5.11 10.01 6.58
CA TYR A 67 5.80 10.67 7.68
C TYR A 67 7.19 10.09 7.93
N ARG A 68 8.08 10.92 8.49
CA ARG A 68 9.43 10.51 8.89
C ARG A 68 9.45 10.17 10.38
N ALA A 69 10.02 9.02 10.71
CA ALA A 69 10.30 8.59 12.08
C ALA A 69 11.78 8.21 12.17
N GLY A 70 12.58 9.09 12.78
CA GLY A 70 14.04 8.93 12.80
C GLY A 70 14.64 8.90 11.38
N ASP A 71 15.36 7.82 11.07
CA ASP A 71 15.97 7.58 9.76
C ASP A 71 15.05 6.89 8.74
N ARG A 72 13.80 6.58 9.14
CA ARG A 72 12.80 5.87 8.33
C ARG A 72 11.74 6.82 7.80
N VAL A 73 11.19 6.51 6.62
CA VAL A 73 9.98 7.17 6.11
C VAL A 73 8.88 6.12 5.94
N HIS A 74 7.75 6.33 6.60
CA HIS A 74 6.58 5.48 6.59
C HIS A 74 5.58 5.99 5.56
N PHE A 75 5.03 5.07 4.78
CA PHE A 75 3.95 5.24 3.82
C PHE A 75 2.79 4.36 4.29
N GLN A 76 1.85 4.96 5.01
CA GLN A 76 0.72 4.24 5.60
C GLN A 76 -0.37 3.98 4.57
N VAL A 77 -0.83 2.73 4.52
CA VAL A 77 -1.96 2.29 3.69
C VAL A 77 -3.22 2.28 4.53
N GLY A 78 -4.34 2.66 3.92
CA GLY A 78 -5.66 2.55 4.53
C GLY A 78 -5.88 3.48 5.73
N GLU A 79 -7.13 3.65 6.13
CA GLU A 79 -7.46 4.50 7.28
C GLU A 79 -7.04 3.80 8.58
N ALA A 80 -6.25 4.48 9.42
CA ALA A 80 -6.10 4.07 10.82
C ALA A 80 -7.39 4.40 11.58
N GLY A 81 -8.27 3.42 11.69
CA GLY A 81 -9.48 3.48 12.52
C GLY A 81 -9.29 2.78 13.87
N PRO A 82 -10.20 2.99 14.83
CA PRO A 82 -10.19 2.23 16.09
C PRO A 82 -10.19 0.73 15.85
N GLY A 83 -9.20 0.01 16.39
CA GLY A 83 -9.07 -1.44 16.24
C GLY A 83 -8.53 -1.90 14.89
N VAL A 84 -8.02 -0.99 14.04
CA VAL A 84 -7.31 -1.33 12.82
C VAL A 84 -5.83 -1.06 13.01
N ASP A 85 -5.04 -2.11 12.96
CA ASP A 85 -3.59 -1.98 13.06
C ASP A 85 -3.03 -1.23 11.84
N PRO A 86 -2.24 -0.17 12.05
CA PRO A 86 -1.63 0.56 10.96
C PRO A 86 -0.61 -0.34 10.25
N HIS A 87 -0.59 -0.24 8.93
CA HIS A 87 0.33 -0.98 8.09
C HIS A 87 0.66 -0.18 6.84
N GLY A 88 1.69 -0.62 6.12
CA GLY A 88 2.11 0.01 4.88
C GLY A 88 3.55 -0.34 4.54
N TYR A 89 4.32 0.68 4.16
CA TYR A 89 5.67 0.50 3.64
C TYR A 89 6.64 1.46 4.32
N VAL A 90 7.87 0.98 4.54
CA VAL A 90 8.95 1.74 5.15
C VAL A 90 10.13 1.81 4.20
N TRP A 91 10.62 3.03 3.99
CA TRP A 91 11.92 3.30 3.40
C TRP A 91 12.96 3.47 4.50
N SER A 92 13.95 2.58 4.55
CA SER A 92 15.08 2.66 5.47
C SER A 92 16.39 2.41 4.72
N PRO A 93 17.10 3.47 4.29
CA PRO A 93 18.28 3.36 3.43
C PRO A 93 19.56 2.97 4.18
N GLY A 94 19.62 3.20 5.49
CA GLY A 94 20.83 3.01 6.28
C GLY A 94 20.99 1.62 6.88
N ARG A 95 19.88 0.95 7.21
CA ARG A 95 19.86 -0.38 7.85
C ARG A 95 18.47 -1.02 7.74
N ALA A 96 18.39 -2.31 8.07
CA ALA A 96 17.09 -2.94 8.28
C ALA A 96 16.35 -2.27 9.47
N PRO A 97 15.04 -1.99 9.35
CA PRO A 97 14.26 -1.51 10.47
C PRO A 97 14.20 -2.59 11.55
N VAL A 98 14.29 -2.15 12.80
CA VAL A 98 14.09 -2.98 13.99
C VAL A 98 12.86 -2.50 14.73
N ASP A 99 12.20 -3.39 15.45
CA ASP A 99 11.12 -3.01 16.37
C ASP A 99 11.70 -2.20 17.53
N ASP A 100 11.52 -0.89 17.46
CA ASP A 100 11.86 0.10 18.48
C ASP A 100 10.60 0.74 19.08
N SER A 101 9.45 0.08 18.88
CA SER A 101 8.17 0.50 19.44
C SER A 101 8.11 0.23 20.95
N GLY A 102 7.22 0.97 21.64
CA GLY A 102 6.99 0.76 23.07
C GLY A 102 6.38 -0.61 23.37
N PRO A 103 6.36 -1.06 24.64
CA PRO A 103 5.93 -2.42 25.01
C PRO A 103 4.46 -2.76 24.68
N SER A 104 3.67 -1.76 24.29
CA SER A 104 2.26 -1.91 23.90
C SER A 104 2.05 -2.02 22.39
N VAL A 105 3.12 -2.09 21.60
CA VAL A 105 3.07 -2.20 20.13
C VAL A 105 4.17 -3.14 19.69
N ALA A 106 3.82 -4.15 18.89
CA ALA A 106 4.82 -4.98 18.21
C ALA A 106 4.81 -4.66 16.71
N SER A 107 5.94 -4.15 16.22
CA SER A 107 6.12 -3.80 14.81
C SER A 107 6.83 -4.93 14.05
N SER A 108 6.26 -5.35 12.92
CA SER A 108 6.87 -6.34 12.03
C SER A 108 7.35 -5.69 10.73
N PHE A 109 8.44 -6.23 10.17
CA PHE A 109 9.03 -5.73 8.93
C PHE A 109 9.40 -6.89 7.99
N GLU A 110 8.84 -6.88 6.79
CA GLU A 110 9.15 -7.84 5.72
C GLU A 110 9.93 -7.12 4.62
N HIS A 111 11.12 -7.60 4.28
CA HIS A 111 11.94 -6.98 3.23
C HIS A 111 11.30 -7.17 1.85
N LEU A 112 11.27 -6.10 1.05
CA LEU A 112 10.76 -6.14 -0.33
C LEU A 112 11.90 -6.08 -1.34
N GLN A 113 12.54 -4.91 -1.46
CA GLN A 113 13.70 -4.72 -2.32
C GLN A 113 14.48 -3.47 -1.93
N GLY A 114 15.80 -3.51 -2.05
CA GLY A 114 16.67 -2.38 -1.71
C GLY A 114 16.35 -1.85 -0.30
N PRO A 115 16.07 -0.54 -0.15
CA PRO A 115 15.75 0.07 1.15
C PRO A 115 14.28 -0.08 1.59
N TRP A 116 13.48 -0.89 0.89
CA TRP A 116 12.03 -0.99 1.11
C TRP A 116 11.63 -2.22 1.89
N TYR A 117 10.74 -2.01 2.86
CA TYR A 117 10.13 -3.03 3.70
C TYR A 117 8.62 -2.81 3.74
N ARG A 118 7.85 -3.90 3.81
CA ARG A 118 6.46 -3.86 4.28
C ARG A 118 6.49 -3.80 5.81
N TRP A 119 5.60 -3.02 6.38
CA TRP A 119 5.48 -2.84 7.83
C TRP A 119 4.03 -3.02 8.28
N SER A 120 3.86 -3.58 9.47
CA SER A 120 2.59 -3.56 10.20
C SER A 120 2.86 -3.51 11.69
N ASP A 121 2.01 -2.80 12.41
CA ASP A 121 1.95 -2.86 13.87
C ASP A 121 0.94 -3.90 14.33
N SER A 122 1.00 -4.21 15.62
CA SER A 122 -0.02 -4.96 16.35
C SER A 122 -0.10 -4.39 17.77
N TYR A 123 -1.30 -4.05 18.21
CA TYR A 123 -1.59 -3.43 19.52
C TYR A 123 -2.20 -4.42 20.53
#